data_AF-A0A4Q3A3D5-F1
#
_entry.id   AF-A0A4Q3A3D5-F1
#
_cell.length_a   1.000
_cell.length_b   1.000
_cell.length_c   1.000
_cell.angle_alpha   90.00
_cell.angle_beta   90.00
_cell.angle_gamma   90.00
#
_symmetry.space_group_name_H-M   'P 1'
#
loop_
_entity.id
_entity.type
_entity.pdbx_description
1 polymer ?
#
loop_
_entity_poly.entity_id
_entity_poly.type
_entity_poly.pdbx_seq_one_letter_code
_entity_poly.pdbx_strand_id
1 'polypeptide(L)'
;MFADIRGFTTISEALQSEPEKLVQIINEILTPLSDIVITHGGTIDKYMGDCIMAFWNAPLDYPEHALHAVEAGHAMVEAMPGINQALGDRLPGGAEVRIGVGVNTGGCVVGNMGSTQRFDYSVLGGAVNARRGWRA
;
A
#
# COMPACT_ATOMS: atom_id res chain seq x y z
N MET A 1 -0.86 8.51 1.27
CA MET A 1 -1.74 7.51 0.64
C MET A 1 -1.67 6.22 1.43
N PHE A 2 -2.80 5.53 1.53
CA PHE A 2 -2.89 4.16 2.02
C PHE A 2 -3.57 3.32 0.94
N ALA A 3 -2.99 2.18 0.56
CA ALA A 3 -3.64 1.17 -0.26
C ALA A 3 -3.83 -0.08 0.59
N ASP A 4 -5.06 -0.59 0.75
CA ASP A 4 -5.43 -1.73 1.59
C ASP A 4 -5.99 -2.85 0.70
N ILE A 5 -5.39 -4.04 0.77
CA ILE A 5 -5.81 -5.20 -0.02
C ILE A 5 -7.07 -5.81 0.61
N ARG A 6 -8.19 -5.73 -0.12
CA ARG A 6 -9.47 -6.30 0.27
C ARG A 6 -9.50 -7.80 -0.04
N GLY A 7 -10.02 -8.59 0.91
CA GLY A 7 -10.07 -10.05 0.80
C GLY A 7 -8.79 -10.76 1.28
N PHE A 8 -7.79 -10.01 1.75
CA PHE A 8 -6.54 -10.59 2.24
C PHE A 8 -6.74 -11.56 3.40
N THR A 9 -7.58 -11.22 4.39
CA THR A 9 -7.87 -12.11 5.53
C THR A 9 -8.39 -13.47 5.06
N THR A 10 -9.33 -13.49 4.12
CA THR A 10 -9.89 -14.73 3.56
C THR A 10 -8.83 -15.56 2.83
N ILE A 11 -7.95 -14.91 2.06
CA ILE A 11 -6.83 -15.60 1.37
C ILE A 11 -5.84 -16.16 2.40
N SER A 12 -5.50 -15.39 3.43
CA SER A 12 -4.59 -15.79 4.50
C SER A 12 -5.13 -16.97 5.30
N GLU A 13 -6.44 -17.00 5.60
CA GLU A 13 -7.09 -18.10 6.29
C GLU A 13 -7.13 -19.37 5.42
N ALA A 14 -7.41 -19.22 4.12
CA ALA A 14 -7.43 -20.33 3.18
C ALA A 14 -6.03 -20.94 2.97
N LEU A 15 -4.97 -20.14 3.06
CA LEU A 15 -3.58 -20.56 2.88
C LEU A 15 -2.82 -20.75 4.20
N GLN A 16 -3.51 -20.85 5.34
CA GLN A 16 -2.87 -20.99 6.66
C GLN A 16 -1.93 -22.20 6.77
N SER A 17 -2.17 -23.25 5.98
CA SER A 17 -1.34 -24.46 5.92
C SER A 17 -0.18 -24.37 4.91
N GLU A 18 -0.08 -23.28 4.14
CA GLU A 18 0.92 -23.04 3.10
C GLU A 18 1.54 -21.63 3.24
N PRO A 19 2.23 -21.31 4.36
CA PRO A 19 2.70 -19.94 4.64
C PRO A 19 3.68 -19.40 3.58
N GLU A 20 4.51 -20.25 2.98
CA GLU A 20 5.43 -19.84 1.91
C GLU A 20 4.68 -19.35 0.67
N LYS A 21 3.56 -20.00 0.33
CA LYS A 21 2.71 -19.63 -0.81
C LYS A 21 1.98 -18.31 -0.55
N LEU A 22 1.55 -18.08 0.68
CA LEU A 22 0.97 -16.80 1.09
C LEU A 22 1.97 -15.65 0.90
N VAL A 23 3.22 -15.84 1.32
CA VAL A 23 4.29 -14.83 1.14
C VAL A 23 4.54 -14.54 -0.35
N GLN A 24 4.56 -15.58 -1.19
CA GLN A 24 4.73 -15.40 -2.64
C GLN A 24 3.60 -14.57 -3.25
N ILE A 25 2.34 -14.90 -2.94
CA ILE A 25 1.17 -14.17 -3.45
C ILE A 25 1.20 -12.71 -2.98
N ILE A 26 1.55 -12.46 -1.72
CA ILE A 26 1.70 -11.10 -1.19
C ILE A 26 2.75 -10.33 -1.97
N ASN A 27 3.92 -10.90 -2.18
CA ASN A 27 5.00 -10.23 -2.91
C ASN A 27 4.59 -9.94 -4.37
N GLU A 28 3.86 -10.83 -5.02
CA GLU A 28 3.38 -10.62 -6.39
C GLU A 28 2.28 -9.55 -6.50
N ILE A 29 1.51 -9.32 -5.43
CA ILE A 29 0.57 -8.19 -5.36
C ILE A 29 1.31 -6.89 -5.03
N LEU A 30 2.18 -6.92 -4.03
CA LEU A 30 2.84 -5.71 -3.52
C LEU A 30 3.87 -5.16 -4.50
N THR A 31 4.60 -6.00 -5.24
CA THR A 31 5.64 -5.55 -6.17
C THR A 31 5.11 -4.55 -7.21
N PRO A 32 4.12 -4.89 -8.06
CA PRO A 32 3.61 -3.95 -9.06
C PRO A 32 2.98 -2.69 -8.43
N LEU A 33 2.33 -2.83 -7.27
CA LEU A 33 1.76 -1.68 -6.55
C LEU A 33 2.86 -0.74 -6.04
N SER A 34 3.95 -1.29 -5.50
CA SER A 34 5.12 -0.54 -5.08
C SER A 34 5.80 0.17 -6.25
N ASP A 35 5.94 -0.51 -7.39
CA ASP A 35 6.51 0.07 -8.60
C ASP A 35 5.68 1.27 -9.10
N ILE A 36 4.35 1.18 -9.02
CA ILE A 36 3.45 2.29 -9.36
C ILE A 36 3.69 3.50 -8.44
N VAL A 37 3.82 3.29 -7.12
CA VAL A 37 4.12 4.38 -6.18
C VAL A 37 5.43 5.07 -6.56
N ILE A 38 6.49 4.29 -6.79
CA ILE A 38 7.82 4.80 -7.11
C ILE A 38 7.82 5.56 -8.44
N THR A 39 7.15 5.02 -9.45
CA THR A 39 7.08 5.63 -10.80
C THR A 39 6.33 6.97 -10.78
N HIS A 40 5.36 7.14 -9.87
CA HIS A 40 4.67 8.41 -9.66
C HIS A 40 5.37 9.33 -8.66
N GLY A 41 6.64 9.08 -8.32
CA GLY A 41 7.44 9.94 -7.44
C GLY A 41 7.09 9.83 -5.95
N GLY A 42 6.40 8.77 -5.55
CA GLY A 42 6.06 8.49 -4.17
C GLY A 42 7.19 7.75 -3.45
N THR A 43 7.25 7.93 -2.13
CA THR A 43 8.12 7.17 -1.24
C THR A 43 7.27 6.22 -0.41
N ILE A 44 7.63 4.94 -0.42
CA ILE A 44 7.00 3.93 0.43
C ILE A 44 7.56 4.10 1.84
N ASP A 45 6.67 4.39 2.80
CA ASP A 45 7.02 4.48 4.22
C ASP A 45 7.18 3.08 4.79
N LYS A 46 6.12 2.27 4.68
CA LYS A 46 6.10 0.91 5.23
C LYS A 46 4.97 0.06 4.66
N TYR A 47 5.15 -1.25 4.81
CA TYR A 47 4.10 -2.25 4.63
C TYR A 47 3.50 -2.60 6.00
N MET A 48 2.17 -2.59 6.09
CA MET A 48 1.41 -2.93 7.30
C MET A 48 0.48 -4.10 7.01
N GLY A 49 1.05 -5.30 6.92
CA GLY A 49 0.32 -6.50 6.52
C GLY A 49 -0.16 -6.40 5.08
N ASP A 50 -1.46 -6.18 4.93
CA ASP A 50 -2.18 -6.02 3.66
C ASP A 50 -2.22 -4.58 3.12
N CYS A 51 -1.53 -3.66 3.79
CA CYS A 51 -1.60 -2.24 3.47
C CYS A 51 -0.24 -1.64 3.09
N ILE A 52 -0.20 -0.88 2.01
CA ILE A 52 0.92 -0.03 1.60
C ILE A 52 0.66 1.39 2.10
N MET A 53 1.61 1.96 2.84
CA MET A 53 1.62 3.37 3.18
C MET A 53 2.72 4.07 2.38
N ALA A 54 2.32 5.11 1.65
CA ALA A 54 3.21 5.92 0.84
C ALA A 54 2.93 7.41 1.02
N PHE A 55 3.94 8.24 0.85
CA PHE A 55 3.83 9.69 0.88
C PHE A 55 4.57 10.32 -0.30
N TRP A 56 4.20 11.55 -0.59
CA TRP A 56 4.83 12.42 -1.58
C TRP A 56 5.23 13.72 -0.88
N ASN A 57 6.01 14.58 -1.54
CA ASN A 57 6.48 15.85 -0.99
C ASN A 57 7.50 15.71 0.16
N ALA A 58 8.22 14.59 0.22
CA ALA A 58 9.39 14.44 1.08
C ALA A 58 10.35 13.40 0.48
N PRO A 59 11.68 13.59 0.61
CA PRO A 59 12.37 14.67 1.33
C PRO A 59 12.42 16.01 0.58
N LEU A 60 11.97 16.05 -0.67
CA LEU A 60 11.92 17.27 -1.49
C LEU A 60 10.48 17.79 -1.59
N ASP A 61 10.34 19.11 -1.57
CA ASP A 61 9.07 19.76 -1.86
C ASP A 61 8.69 19.52 -3.33
N TYR A 62 7.45 19.11 -3.52
CA TYR A 62 6.87 18.76 -4.80
C TYR A 62 5.45 19.34 -4.91
N PRO A 63 5.27 20.49 -5.57
CA PRO A 63 3.99 21.22 -5.61
C PRO A 63 2.80 20.37 -6.09
N GLU A 64 3.05 19.41 -6.98
CA GLU A 64 2.03 18.55 -7.58
C GLU A 64 1.86 17.21 -6.83
N HIS A 65 2.41 17.07 -5.62
CA HIS A 65 2.35 15.84 -4.83
C HIS A 65 0.95 15.26 -4.66
N ALA A 66 -0.07 16.11 -4.52
CA ALA A 66 -1.46 15.68 -4.39
C ALA A 66 -1.97 15.01 -5.68
N LEU A 67 -1.63 15.56 -6.85
CA LEU A 67 -2.00 15.01 -8.15
C LEU A 67 -1.33 13.65 -8.36
N HIS A 68 -0.02 13.59 -8.15
CA HIS A 68 0.76 12.35 -8.31
C HIS A 68 0.31 11.24 -7.36
N ALA A 69 -0.09 11.58 -6.13
CA ALA A 69 -0.64 10.61 -5.19
C ALA A 69 -1.99 10.03 -5.66
N VAL A 70 -2.83 10.85 -6.30
CA VAL A 70 -4.11 10.41 -6.88
C VAL A 70 -3.89 9.57 -8.14
N GLU A 71 -2.99 10.00 -9.03
CA GLU A 71 -2.62 9.25 -10.24
C GLU A 71 -2.04 7.88 -9.89
N ALA A 72 -1.13 7.81 -8.90
CA ALA A 72 -0.61 6.56 -8.39
C ALA A 72 -1.74 5.64 -7.89
N GLY A 73 -2.67 6.20 -7.10
CA GLY A 73 -3.81 5.45 -6.60
C GLY A 73 -4.74 4.94 -7.68
N HIS A 74 -4.97 5.73 -8.74
CA HIS A 74 -5.73 5.31 -9.91
C HIS A 74 -5.04 4.18 -10.67
N ALA A 75 -3.75 4.36 -10.98
CA ALA A 75 -2.94 3.36 -11.68
C ALA A 75 -2.87 2.03 -10.90
N MET A 76 -2.81 2.08 -9.58
CA MET A 76 -2.90 0.88 -8.73
C MET A 76 -4.20 0.12 -8.95
N VAL A 77 -5.33 0.82 -9.03
CA VAL A 77 -6.65 0.20 -9.27
C VAL A 77 -6.72 -0.37 -10.69
N GLU A 78 -6.19 0.35 -11.68
CA GLU A 78 -6.14 -0.11 -13.08
C GLU A 78 -5.22 -1.32 -13.29
N ALA A 79 -4.19 -1.50 -12.46
CA ALA A 79 -3.30 -2.65 -12.52
C ALA A 79 -3.93 -3.95 -11.98
N MET A 80 -4.99 -3.85 -11.17
CA MET A 80 -5.58 -5.00 -10.49
C MET A 80 -6.07 -6.13 -11.40
N PRO A 81 -6.73 -5.88 -12.54
CA PRO A 81 -7.11 -6.95 -13.47
C PRO A 81 -5.90 -7.76 -13.96
N GLY A 82 -4.78 -7.09 -14.27
CA GLY A 82 -3.54 -7.75 -14.68
C GLY A 82 -2.91 -8.56 -13.55
N ILE A 83 -2.92 -8.03 -12.32
CA ILE A 83 -2.44 -8.74 -11.13
C ILE A 83 -3.29 -9.99 -10.87
N ASN A 84 -4.62 -9.86 -10.89
CA ASN A 84 -5.53 -11.00 -10.70
C ASN A 84 -5.36 -12.05 -11.81
N GLN A 85 -5.15 -11.63 -13.05
CA GLN A 85 -4.87 -12.55 -14.15
C GLN A 85 -3.55 -13.31 -13.95
N ALA A 86 -2.50 -12.64 -13.48
CA ALA A 86 -1.20 -13.25 -13.21
C ALA A 86 -1.26 -14.25 -12.03
N LEU A 87 -2.05 -13.93 -11.00
CA LEU A 87 -2.27 -14.83 -9.86
C LEU A 87 -3.12 -16.05 -10.26
N GLY A 88 -4.13 -15.86 -11.12
CA GLY A 88 -4.95 -16.92 -11.69
C GLY A 88 -5.47 -17.91 -10.65
N ASP A 89 -5.34 -19.21 -10.94
CA ASP A 89 -5.83 -20.31 -10.10
C ASP A 89 -5.08 -20.47 -8.77
N ARG A 90 -4.04 -19.68 -8.53
CA ARG A 90 -3.30 -19.69 -7.25
C ARG A 90 -4.11 -19.02 -6.14
N LEU A 91 -5.10 -18.19 -6.50
CA LEU A 91 -6.05 -17.65 -5.55
C LEU A 91 -7.10 -18.71 -5.19
N PRO A 92 -7.32 -18.96 -3.89
CA PRO A 92 -8.22 -20.00 -3.45
C PRO A 92 -9.66 -19.73 -3.92
N GLY A 93 -10.31 -20.76 -4.49
CA GLY A 93 -11.72 -20.72 -4.87
C GLY A 93 -12.08 -19.72 -5.97
N GLY A 94 -11.12 -19.31 -6.80
CA GLY A 94 -11.35 -18.29 -7.83
C GLY A 94 -11.57 -16.89 -7.25
N ALA A 95 -11.06 -16.64 -6.03
CA ALA A 95 -11.13 -15.33 -5.41
C ALA A 95 -10.42 -14.27 -6.26
N GLU A 96 -10.98 -13.05 -6.26
CA GLU A 96 -10.33 -11.89 -6.85
C GLU A 96 -9.83 -10.96 -5.74
N VAL A 97 -8.59 -10.50 -5.90
CA VAL A 97 -8.00 -9.48 -5.04
C VAL A 97 -8.51 -8.12 -5.49
N ARG A 98 -8.92 -7.29 -4.53
CA ARG A 98 -9.27 -5.88 -4.78
C ARG A 98 -8.44 -4.99 -3.87
N ILE A 99 -8.31 -3.73 -4.20
CA ILE A 99 -7.65 -2.74 -3.33
C ILE A 99 -8.59 -1.57 -3.05
N GLY A 100 -8.48 -1.01 -1.85
CA GLY A 100 -9.03 0.30 -1.51
C GLY A 100 -7.90 1.30 -1.37
N VAL A 101 -7.94 2.42 -2.10
CA VAL A 101 -6.90 3.45 -2.06
C VAL A 101 -7.44 4.76 -1.48
N GLY A 102 -6.88 5.17 -0.34
CA GLY A 102 -7.19 6.42 0.34
C GLY A 102 -6.05 7.43 0.20
N VAL A 103 -6.37 8.63 -0.29
CA VAL A 103 -5.43 9.75 -0.39
C VAL A 103 -5.88 10.86 0.54
N ASN A 104 -4.94 11.46 1.26
CA ASN A 104 -5.18 12.63 2.10
C ASN A 104 -3.98 13.57 2.02
N THR A 105 -4.24 14.87 2.08
CA THR A 105 -3.24 15.93 2.07
C THR A 105 -3.35 16.77 3.33
N GLY A 106 -2.22 17.20 3.90
CA GLY A 106 -2.23 18.11 5.03
C GLY A 106 -0.87 18.20 5.72
N GLY A 107 -0.78 19.10 6.70
CA GLY A 107 0.45 19.31 7.47
C GLY A 107 0.89 18.04 8.19
N CYS A 108 2.11 17.59 7.89
CA CYS A 108 2.74 16.44 8.52
C CYS A 108 4.25 16.67 8.65
N VAL A 109 4.86 16.03 9.64
CA VAL A 109 6.30 16.01 9.85
C VAL A 109 6.83 14.69 9.31
N VAL A 110 7.82 14.77 8.41
CA VAL A 110 8.54 13.61 7.89
C VAL A 110 9.94 13.59 8.49
N GLY A 111 10.36 12.46 9.04
CA GLY A 111 11.69 12.33 9.64
C GLY A 111 11.97 10.94 10.19
N ASN A 112 13.22 10.74 10.65
CA ASN A 112 13.61 9.52 11.35
C ASN A 112 12.92 9.47 12.71
N MET A 113 12.08 8.46 12.91
CA MET A 113 11.28 8.28 14.11
C MET A 113 11.45 6.88 14.67
N GLY A 114 11.60 6.80 16.00
CA GLY A 114 11.78 5.53 16.68
C GLY A 114 12.59 5.68 17.97
N SER A 115 13.06 4.55 18.49
CA SER A 115 13.91 4.54 19.69
C SER A 115 15.39 4.71 19.30
N THR A 116 16.25 4.95 20.28
CA THR A 116 17.71 4.98 20.10
C THR A 116 18.29 3.74 19.41
N GLN A 117 17.56 2.63 19.38
CA GLN A 117 17.99 1.35 18.80
C GLN A 117 17.30 0.99 17.46
N ARG A 118 16.20 1.66 17.10
CA ARG A 118 15.46 1.42 15.84
C ARG A 118 14.79 2.71 15.38
N PHE A 119 15.13 3.15 14.17
CA PHE A 119 14.58 4.34 13.53
C PHE A 119 13.97 3.94 12.18
N ASP A 120 12.77 4.43 11.91
CA ASP A 120 12.11 4.37 10.59
C ASP A 120 11.92 5.79 10.07
N TYR A 121 12.23 6.03 8.78
CA TYR A 121 11.91 7.31 8.15
C TYR A 121 10.42 7.32 7.81
N SER A 122 9.64 8.08 8.58
CA SER A 122 8.18 7.97 8.57
C SER A 122 7.49 9.33 8.71
N VAL A 123 6.16 9.34 8.56
CA VAL A 123 5.35 10.56 8.58
C VAL A 123 4.44 10.57 9.83
N LEU A 124 4.44 11.68 10.57
CA LEU A 124 3.52 11.92 11.70
C LEU A 124 2.72 13.22 11.49
N GLY A 125 1.43 13.18 11.80
CA GLY A 125 0.57 14.37 11.76
C GLY A 125 -0.91 14.02 11.68
N GLY A 126 -1.78 15.00 11.91
CA GLY A 126 -3.24 14.81 11.84
C GLY A 126 -3.71 14.26 10.49
N ALA A 127 -3.03 14.63 9.40
CA ALA A 127 -3.31 14.13 8.06
C ALA A 127 -3.03 12.62 7.89
N VAL A 128 -2.10 12.05 8.67
CA VAL A 128 -1.78 10.61 8.64
C VAL A 128 -2.84 9.80 9.40
N ASN A 129 -3.42 10.38 10.45
CA ASN A 129 -4.35 9.68 11.35
C ASN A 129 -5.77 9.48 10.76
N ALA A 130 -6.04 10.04 9.57
CA ALA A 130 -7.29 9.88 8.84
C ALA A 130 -7.63 8.41 8.50
N ARG A 131 -6.64 7.51 8.54
CA ARG A 131 -6.84 6.05 8.38
C ARG A 131 -7.86 5.46 9.35
N ARG A 132 -8.01 6.01 10.57
CA ARG A 132 -8.92 5.48 11.60
C ARG A 132 -10.41 5.47 11.21
N GLY A 133 -10.82 6.23 10.19
CA GLY A 133 -12.22 6.28 9.72
C GLY A 133 -12.53 5.40 8.50
N TRP A 134 -11.55 4.70 7.91
CA TRP A 134 -11.67 4.07 6.59
C TRP A 134 -11.90 2.55 6.61
N ARG A 135 -11.92 1.95 7.81
CA ARG A 135 -12.20 0.51 8.03
C ARG A 135 -13.66 0.22 8.45
N ALA A 136 -14.54 1.23 8.42
CA ALA A 136 -15.97 1.06 8.73
C ALA A 136 -16.77 0.76 7.46
#